data_AF-A0A146M3I0-F1
#
_entry.id   AF-A0A146M3I0-F1
#
_cell.length_a   1.000
_cell.length_b   1.000
_cell.length_c   1.000
_cell.angle_alpha   90.00
_cell.angle_beta   90.00
_cell.angle_gamma   90.00
#
_symmetry.space_group_name_H-M   'P 1'
#
loop_
_entity.id
_entity.type
_entity.pdbx_description
1 polymer ?
#
loop_
_entity_poly.entity_id
_entity_poly.type
_entity_poly.pdbx_seq_one_letter_code
_entity_poly.pdbx_strand_id
1 'polypeptide(L)'
;MTYRHLLFMQQRLMAQLRLGYKDKFSLYVDKKRHVIDCTALCMSCNRLEQETLGHFILLCPIYKPYRLHYLQRFIPESCTIPAERVDSTMLDLLNCSDDLDKVAAICRYVRSALRLRSFSLNE
;
A
#
# COMPACT_ATOMS: atom_id res chain seq x y z
N MET A 1 24.02 -1.10 -4.22
CA MET A 1 23.08 -1.64 -3.20
C MET A 1 23.18 -3.15 -3.29
N THR A 2 23.54 -3.86 -2.22
CA THR A 2 23.69 -5.33 -2.24
C THR A 2 22.32 -6.02 -2.20
N TYR A 3 22.18 -7.19 -2.82
CA TYR A 3 20.93 -7.96 -2.86
C TYR A 3 20.31 -8.18 -1.47
N ARG A 4 21.15 -8.48 -0.46
CA ARG A 4 20.74 -8.65 0.94
C ARG A 4 20.09 -7.41 1.53
N HIS A 5 20.60 -6.22 1.19
CA HIS A 5 20.02 -4.96 1.65
C HIS A 5 18.65 -4.70 1.02
N LEU A 6 18.45 -5.05 -0.26
CA LEU A 6 17.15 -4.92 -0.91
C LEU A 6 16.11 -5.84 -0.25
N LEU A 7 16.47 -7.10 0.00
CA LEU A 7 15.60 -8.08 0.65
C LEU A 7 15.17 -7.62 2.05
N PHE A 8 16.12 -7.15 2.86
CA PHE A 8 15.83 -6.61 4.18
C PHE A 8 14.83 -5.44 4.13
N MET A 9 15.02 -4.51 3.18
CA MET A 9 14.11 -3.36 3.02
C MET A 9 12.70 -3.79 2.62
N GLN A 10 12.56 -4.80 1.77
CA GLN A 10 11.27 -5.38 1.39
C GLN A 10 10.59 -6.07 2.58
N GLN A 11 11.32 -6.90 3.33
CA GLN A 11 10.80 -7.59 4.52
C GLN A 11 10.33 -6.59 5.58
N ARG A 12 11.12 -5.54 5.83
CA ARG A 12 10.73 -4.47 6.75
C ARG A 12 9.44 -3.78 6.31
N LEU A 13 9.33 -3.45 5.01
CA LEU A 13 8.13 -2.80 4.49
C LEU A 13 6.91 -3.72 4.61
N MET A 14 7.04 -5.00 4.30
CA MET A 14 5.96 -5.98 4.47
C MET A 14 5.53 -6.12 5.94
N ALA A 15 6.48 -6.13 6.87
CA ALA A 15 6.17 -6.13 8.30
C ALA A 15 5.38 -4.87 8.71
N GLN A 16 5.78 -3.69 8.23
CA GLN A 16 5.06 -2.44 8.49
C GLN A 16 3.64 -2.43 7.93
N LEU A 17 3.43 -3.01 6.74
CA LEU A 17 2.10 -3.14 6.14
C LEU A 17 1.22 -4.10 6.94
N ARG A 18 1.76 -5.25 7.38
CA ARG A 18 1.02 -6.25 8.18
C ARG A 18 0.67 -5.76 9.58
N LEU A 19 1.51 -4.89 10.14
CA LEU A 19 1.29 -4.27 11.45
C LEU A 19 0.56 -2.93 11.37
N GLY A 20 0.16 -2.49 10.17
CA GLY A 20 -0.57 -1.24 9.99
C GLY A 20 -1.87 -1.25 10.80
N TYR A 21 -1.93 -0.40 11.83
CA TYR A 21 -3.05 -0.34 12.77
C TYR A 21 -4.12 0.66 12.33
N LYS A 22 -5.31 0.60 12.95
CA LYS A 22 -6.51 1.39 12.60
C LYS A 22 -6.36 2.90 12.75
N ASP A 23 -5.48 3.40 13.61
CA ASP A 23 -5.39 4.84 13.90
C ASP A 23 -4.31 5.54 13.07
N LYS A 24 -3.13 4.92 12.97
CA LYS A 24 -2.00 5.44 12.20
C LYS A 24 -1.07 4.31 11.81
N PHE A 25 -0.45 4.42 10.64
CA PHE A 25 0.67 3.54 10.28
C PHE A 25 1.84 4.34 9.71
N SER A 26 3.05 3.81 9.92
CA SER A 26 4.30 4.43 9.49
C SER A 26 5.05 3.48 8.55
N LEU A 27 5.35 3.96 7.36
CA LEU A 27 6.12 3.23 6.34
C LEU A 27 7.48 3.88 6.17
N TYR A 28 8.54 3.06 6.14
CA TYR A 28 9.89 3.56 5.88
C TYR A 28 10.38 3.11 4.50
N VAL A 29 10.29 4.03 3.54
CA VAL A 29 10.64 3.81 2.14
C VAL A 29 11.71 4.82 1.72
N ASP A 30 12.74 4.35 1.02
CA ASP A 30 13.82 5.19 0.48
C ASP A 30 14.44 6.15 1.53
N LYS A 31 14.64 5.64 2.76
CA LYS A 31 15.14 6.36 3.96
C LYS A 31 14.23 7.49 4.47
N LYS A 32 13.03 7.64 3.93
CA LYS A 32 12.02 8.57 4.40
C LYS A 32 10.94 7.85 5.19
N ARG A 33 10.47 8.48 6.26
CA ARG A 33 9.29 8.03 7.02
C ARG A 33 8.05 8.68 6.42
N HIS A 34 7.11 7.86 5.99
CA HIS A 34 5.77 8.29 5.58
C HIS A 34 4.79 7.89 6.69
N VAL A 35 3.98 8.83 7.15
CA VAL A 35 2.97 8.58 8.18
C VAL A 35 1.62 8.82 7.54
N ILE A 36 0.72 7.85 7.69
CA ILE A 36 -0.66 7.97 7.27
C ILE A 36 -1.53 7.91 8.53
N ASP A 37 -2.31 8.97 8.73
CA ASP A 37 -3.33 9.07 9.77
C ASP A 37 -4.63 8.47 9.21
N CYS A 38 -5.02 7.32 9.75
CA CYS A 38 -6.20 6.60 9.28
C CYS A 38 -7.51 7.19 9.81
N THR A 39 -7.44 8.11 10.78
CA THR A 39 -8.60 8.86 11.27
C THR A 39 -8.92 10.05 10.37
N ALA A 40 -7.92 10.54 9.63
CA ALA A 40 -8.06 11.65 8.69
C ALA A 40 -8.65 11.19 7.35
N LEU A 41 -9.27 12.14 6.64
CA LEU A 41 -9.72 11.93 5.27
C LEU A 41 -8.52 11.87 4.33
N CYS A 42 -8.63 11.05 3.28
CA CYS A 42 -7.61 10.98 2.25
C CYS A 42 -7.52 12.31 1.51
N MET A 43 -6.44 13.05 1.75
CA MET A 43 -6.16 14.33 1.07
C MET A 43 -5.65 14.16 -0.35
N SER A 44 -5.29 12.93 -0.75
CA SER A 44 -4.83 12.65 -2.11
C SER A 44 -6.01 12.58 -3.09
N CYS A 45 -7.18 12.07 -2.66
CA CYS A 45 -8.32 11.85 -3.53
C CYS A 45 -9.57 12.61 -3.09
N ASN A 46 -10.49 12.86 -4.02
CA ASN A 46 -11.70 13.67 -3.75
C ASN A 46 -12.89 12.84 -3.21
N ARG A 47 -12.65 11.66 -2.65
CA ARG A 47 -13.74 10.77 -2.17
C ARG A 47 -14.21 11.05 -0.74
N LEU A 48 -13.48 11.88 0.01
CA LEU A 48 -13.79 12.19 1.42
C LEU A 48 -13.93 10.91 2.29
N GLU A 49 -13.15 9.88 1.97
CA GLU A 49 -13.06 8.64 2.75
C GLU A 49 -11.83 8.68 3.67
N GLN A 50 -11.87 7.92 4.77
CA GLN A 50 -10.73 7.76 5.67
C GLN A 50 -9.52 7.15 4.95
N GLU A 51 -8.31 7.68 5.21
CA GLU A 51 -7.06 7.20 4.63
C GLU A 51 -6.55 5.92 5.34
N THR A 52 -7.38 4.89 5.37
CA THR A 52 -7.01 3.57 5.91
C THR A 52 -6.01 2.85 5.00
N LEU A 53 -5.35 1.81 5.50
CA LEU A 53 -4.47 0.97 4.68
C LEU A 53 -5.24 0.33 3.50
N GLY A 54 -6.49 -0.10 3.75
CA GLY A 54 -7.37 -0.61 2.70
C GLY A 54 -7.70 0.46 1.65
N HIS A 55 -7.98 1.70 2.08
CA HIS A 55 -8.18 2.80 1.14
C HIS A 55 -6.91 3.08 0.33
N PHE A 56 -5.76 3.21 1.00
CA PHE A 56 -4.46 3.42 0.37
C PHE A 56 -4.17 2.34 -0.68
N ILE A 57 -4.25 1.05 -0.33
CA ILE A 57 -3.85 -0.03 -1.25
C ILE A 57 -4.93 -0.37 -2.28
N LEU A 58 -6.19 -0.48 -1.87
CA LEU A 58 -7.25 -1.13 -2.67
C LEU A 58 -8.27 -0.18 -3.28
N LEU A 59 -8.58 0.96 -2.64
CA LEU A 59 -9.75 1.76 -3.01
C LEU A 59 -9.42 3.11 -3.65
N CYS A 60 -8.35 3.76 -3.19
CA CYS A 60 -8.03 5.12 -3.60
C CYS A 60 -7.86 5.21 -5.12
N PRO A 61 -8.60 6.10 -5.81
CA PRO A 61 -8.58 6.19 -7.26
C PRO A 61 -7.26 6.76 -7.79
N ILE A 62 -6.59 7.61 -7.01
CA ILE A 62 -5.30 8.23 -7.37
C ILE A 62 -4.21 7.17 -7.51
N TYR A 63 -4.26 6.11 -6.70
CA TYR A 63 -3.29 5.01 -6.77
C TYR A 63 -3.72 3.89 -7.73
N LYS A 64 -4.87 4.02 -8.40
CA LYS A 64 -5.39 3.01 -9.34
C LYS A 64 -4.38 2.65 -10.44
N PRO A 65 -3.68 3.59 -11.10
CA PRO A 65 -2.72 3.23 -12.14
C PRO A 65 -1.60 2.32 -11.63
N TYR A 66 -1.06 2.60 -10.45
CA TYR A 66 -0.03 1.76 -9.83
C TYR A 66 -0.59 0.42 -9.35
N ARG A 67 -1.80 0.41 -8.81
CA ARG A 67 -2.48 -0.83 -8.40
C ARG A 67 -2.68 -1.75 -9.59
N LEU A 68 -3.15 -1.23 -10.72
CA LEU A 68 -3.29 -2.01 -11.95
C LEU A 68 -1.93 -2.50 -12.46
N HIS A 69 -0.93 -1.62 -12.48
CA HIS A 69 0.38 -1.98 -13.02
C HIS A 69 1.13 -3.04 -12.18
N TYR A 70 1.04 -2.97 -10.85
CA TYR A 70 1.81 -3.85 -9.96
C TYR A 70 0.98 -4.98 -9.33
N LEU A 71 -0.29 -4.74 -9.00
CA LEU A 71 -1.08 -5.61 -8.14
C LEU A 71 -2.23 -6.33 -8.87
N GLN A 72 -2.50 -6.05 -10.15
CA GLN A 72 -3.61 -6.66 -10.89
C GLN A 72 -3.62 -8.18 -10.84
N ARG A 73 -2.44 -8.83 -10.84
CA ARG A 73 -2.32 -10.29 -10.76
C ARG A 73 -2.69 -10.88 -9.39
N PHE A 74 -2.79 -10.04 -8.36
CA PHE A 74 -2.97 -10.45 -6.97
C PHE A 74 -4.26 -9.92 -6.34
N ILE A 75 -5.01 -9.10 -7.07
CA ILE A 75 -6.28 -8.49 -6.62
C ILE A 75 -7.36 -8.92 -7.61
N PRO A 76 -8.58 -9.28 -7.15
CA PRO A 76 -9.67 -9.62 -8.05
C PRO A 76 -9.94 -8.52 -9.08
N GLU A 77 -10.21 -8.93 -10.33
CA GLU A 77 -10.36 -8.04 -11.50
C GLU A 77 -11.56 -7.09 -11.43
N SER A 78 -12.42 -7.20 -10.41
CA SER A 78 -13.57 -6.30 -10.29
C SER A 78 -13.10 -4.86 -10.11
N CYS A 79 -13.54 -3.98 -11.02
CA CYS A 79 -13.24 -2.54 -11.05
C CYS A 79 -13.55 -1.81 -9.72
N THR A 80 -14.29 -2.46 -8.83
CA THR A 80 -14.59 -2.05 -7.47
C THR A 80 -14.49 -3.25 -6.55
N ILE A 81 -13.84 -3.07 -5.40
CA ILE A 81 -13.83 -4.04 -4.30
C ILE A 81 -14.97 -3.61 -3.36
N PRO A 82 -16.00 -4.45 -3.15
CA PRO A 82 -17.06 -4.13 -2.20
C PRO A 82 -16.49 -3.91 -0.79
N ALA A 83 -17.10 -3.01 -0.02
CA ALA A 83 -16.61 -2.63 1.30
C ALA A 83 -16.44 -3.84 2.24
N GLU A 84 -17.39 -4.78 2.18
CA GLU A 84 -17.40 -6.02 2.94
C GLU A 84 -16.27 -7.00 2.58
N ARG A 85 -15.61 -6.81 1.43
CA ARG A 85 -14.49 -7.66 0.97
C ARG A 85 -13.12 -7.01 1.13
N VAL A 86 -13.04 -5.77 1.59
CA VAL A 86 -11.76 -5.05 1.72
C VAL A 86 -10.80 -5.79 2.64
N ASP A 87 -11.28 -6.20 3.82
CA ASP A 87 -10.43 -6.85 4.82
C ASP A 87 -9.93 -8.22 4.38
N SER A 88 -10.80 -9.05 3.78
CA SER A 88 -10.40 -10.36 3.25
C SER A 88 -9.43 -10.22 2.08
N THR A 89 -9.68 -9.28 1.16
CA THR A 89 -8.78 -9.00 0.04
C THR A 89 -7.42 -8.47 0.52
N MET A 90 -7.41 -7.64 1.56
CA MET A 90 -6.18 -7.15 2.20
C MET A 90 -5.39 -8.29 2.83
N LEU A 91 -6.05 -9.19 3.55
CA LEU A 91 -5.43 -10.35 4.17
C LEU A 91 -4.80 -11.27 3.11
N ASP A 92 -5.55 -11.57 2.05
CA ASP A 92 -5.07 -12.39 0.94
C ASP A 92 -3.89 -11.73 0.22
N LEU A 93 -3.94 -10.41 0.01
CA LEU A 93 -2.86 -9.66 -0.63
C LEU A 93 -1.58 -9.66 0.23
N LEU A 94 -1.69 -9.47 1.54
CA LEU A 94 -0.54 -9.39 2.44
C LEU A 94 -0.02 -10.76 2.89
N ASN A 95 -0.81 -11.82 2.65
CA ASN A 95 -0.37 -13.20 2.78
C ASN A 95 0.48 -13.58 1.55
N CYS A 96 1.80 -13.50 1.71
CA CYS A 96 2.74 -13.73 0.62
C CYS A 96 3.47 -15.08 0.71
N SER A 97 3.42 -15.79 1.85
CA SER A 97 4.24 -16.99 2.10
C SER A 97 5.67 -16.81 1.57
N ASP A 98 6.11 -17.66 0.63
CA ASP A 98 7.41 -17.62 -0.05
C ASP A 98 7.36 -16.96 -1.45
N ASP A 99 6.25 -16.32 -1.83
CA ASP A 99 6.09 -15.63 -3.11
C ASP A 99 6.85 -14.29 -3.12
N LEU A 100 8.11 -14.37 -3.53
CA LEU A 100 9.01 -13.21 -3.65
C LEU A 100 8.54 -12.22 -4.71
N ASP A 101 7.86 -12.67 -5.76
CA ASP A 101 7.37 -11.80 -6.84
C ASP A 101 6.21 -10.92 -6.35
N LYS A 102 5.30 -11.51 -5.57
CA LYS A 102 4.21 -10.79 -4.89
C LYS A 102 4.76 -9.77 -3.89
N VAL A 103 5.75 -10.15 -3.08
CA VAL A 103 6.42 -9.20 -2.16
C VAL A 103 7.05 -8.05 -2.94
N ALA A 104 7.78 -8.35 -4.02
CA ALA A 104 8.41 -7.31 -4.83
C ALA A 104 7.38 -6.39 -5.51
N ALA A 105 6.26 -6.94 -5.98
CA ALA A 105 5.16 -6.18 -6.57
C ALA A 105 4.51 -5.23 -5.55
N ILE A 106 4.19 -5.72 -4.34
CA ILE A 106 3.65 -4.89 -3.25
C ILE A 106 4.63 -3.78 -2.88
N CYS A 107 5.92 -4.10 -2.74
CA CYS A 107 6.92 -3.08 -2.41
C CYS A 107 7.07 -2.02 -3.50
N ARG A 108 7.01 -2.41 -4.78
CA ARG A 108 7.03 -1.47 -5.91
C ARG A 108 5.79 -0.58 -5.93
N TYR A 109 4.62 -1.17 -5.71
CA TYR A 109 3.37 -0.43 -5.57
C TYR A 109 3.46 0.63 -4.47
N VAL A 110 3.81 0.22 -3.25
CA VAL A 110 3.87 1.12 -2.09
C VAL A 110 4.86 2.25 -2.31
N ARG A 111 6.04 1.95 -2.87
CA ARG A 111 7.03 2.99 -3.20
C ARG A 111 6.48 4.00 -4.21
N SER A 112 5.85 3.54 -5.29
CA SER A 112 5.30 4.43 -6.32
C SER A 112 4.12 5.26 -5.79
N ALA A 113 3.22 4.64 -5.01
CA ALA A 113 2.09 5.33 -4.39
C ALA A 113 2.54 6.40 -3.38
N LEU A 114 3.52 6.09 -2.53
CA LEU A 114 4.07 7.07 -1.57
C LEU A 114 4.81 8.22 -2.25
N ARG A 115 5.52 7.96 -3.36
CA ARG A 115 6.14 9.03 -4.15
C ARG A 115 5.10 9.98 -4.73
N LEU A 116 4.01 9.44 -5.30
CA LEU A 116 2.90 10.26 -5.78
C LEU A 116 2.27 11.05 -4.64
N ARG A 117 1.98 10.40 -3.51
CA ARG A 117 1.42 11.05 -2.32
C ARG A 117 2.30 12.21 -1.84
N SER A 118 3.60 11.98 -1.68
CA SER A 118 4.56 13.02 -1.29
C SER A 118 4.59 14.19 -2.27
N PHE A 119 4.51 13.92 -3.58
CA PHE A 119 4.41 14.96 -4.59
C PHE A 119 3.09 15.74 -4.48
N SER A 120 1.96 15.06 -4.31
CA SER A 120 0.63 15.68 -4.23
C SER A 120 0.42 16.49 -2.95
N LEU A 121 0.98 16.05 -1.83
CA LEU A 121 0.78 16.65 -0.51
C LEU A 121 1.95 17.54 -0.05
N ASN A 122 3.01 17.69 -0.87
CA ASN A 122 4.24 18.38 -0.52
C ASN A 122 4.88 17.86 0.78
N GLU A 123 4.88 16.53 0.97
CA GLU A 123 5.46 15.85 2.13
C GLU A 123 6.82 15.24 1.86
#